data_AF-A0A7J6U451-F1
#
_entry.id   AF-A0A7J6U451-F1
#
_cell.length_a   1.000
_cell.length_b   1.000
_cell.length_c   1.000
_cell.angle_alpha   90.00
_cell.angle_beta   90.00
_cell.angle_gamma   90.00
#
_symmetry.space_group_name_H-M   'P 1'
#
loop_
_entity.id
_entity.type
_entity.pdbx_description
1 polymer ?
#
loop_
_entity_poly.entity_id
_entity_poly.type
_entity_poly.pdbx_seq_one_letter_code
_entity_poly.pdbx_strand_id
1 'polypeptide(L)'
;ANVALLHEQRKGMQEKVRKTEGQMAKAVKMAEKKLKGKAAGNETAALGGAEKQLLAKRRKKFWFQKFFWFISSDRLLVLAGRDAQQNELLWRRYLSPTDIYVHADLAGAATVVIKMPKGGIEPPQ
;
A
#
# COMPACT_ATOMS: atom_id res chain seq x y z
N ALA A 1 -18.61 57.23 -1.53
CA ALA A 1 -17.95 56.33 -0.56
C ALA A 1 -17.94 54.86 -1.04
N ASN A 2 -17.33 54.57 -2.20
CA ASN A 2 -17.35 53.20 -2.80
C ASN A 2 -15.98 52.69 -3.26
N VAL A 3 -14.93 53.53 -3.19
CA VAL A 3 -13.58 53.21 -3.69
C VAL A 3 -12.84 52.22 -2.78
N ALA A 4 -13.01 52.36 -1.45
CA ALA A 4 -12.39 51.46 -0.48
C ALA A 4 -12.91 50.02 -0.60
N LEU A 5 -14.23 49.85 -0.77
CA LEU A 5 -14.87 48.54 -0.93
C LEU A 5 -14.39 47.83 -2.21
N LEU A 6 -14.31 48.56 -3.32
CA LEU A 6 -13.77 48.04 -4.59
C LEU A 6 -12.31 47.59 -4.47
N HIS A 7 -11.49 48.32 -3.71
CA HIS A 7 -10.09 47.98 -3.49
C HIS A 7 -9.93 46.71 -2.62
N GLU A 8 -10.74 46.58 -1.58
CA GLU A 8 -10.75 45.39 -0.71
C GLU A 8 -11.21 44.14 -1.46
N GLN A 9 -12.27 44.25 -2.27
CA GLN A 9 -12.75 43.16 -3.13
C GLN A 9 -11.71 42.74 -4.17
N ARG A 10 -11.00 43.69 -4.81
CA ARG A 10 -9.91 43.38 -5.74
C ARG A 10 -8.77 42.62 -5.07
N LYS A 11 -8.36 43.04 -3.86
CA LYS A 11 -7.30 42.37 -3.09
C LYS A 11 -7.70 40.93 -2.71
N GLY A 12 -8.95 40.73 -2.29
CA GLY A 12 -9.48 39.39 -1.98
C GLY A 12 -9.58 38.48 -3.22
N MET A 13 -9.94 39.04 -4.39
CA MET A 13 -9.96 38.30 -5.65
C MET A 13 -8.55 37.88 -6.09
N GLN A 14 -7.58 38.79 -6.00
CA GLN A 14 -6.19 38.49 -6.34
C GLN A 14 -5.61 37.35 -5.48
N GLU A 15 -5.93 37.33 -4.18
CA GLU A 15 -5.47 36.25 -3.31
C GLU A 15 -6.09 34.90 -3.67
N LYS A 16 -7.37 34.88 -4.07
CA LYS A 16 -8.05 33.66 -4.54
C LYS A 16 -7.46 33.14 -5.85
N VAL A 17 -7.16 34.03 -6.79
CA VAL A 17 -6.49 33.68 -8.06
C VAL A 17 -5.14 33.04 -7.77
N ARG A 18 -4.29 33.71 -6.97
CA ARG A 18 -2.97 33.19 -6.59
C ARG A 18 -3.03 31.84 -5.88
N LYS A 19 -4.01 31.63 -4.99
CA LYS A 19 -4.22 30.33 -4.32
C LYS A 19 -4.65 29.24 -5.31
N THR A 20 -5.47 29.58 -6.30
CA THR A 20 -5.93 28.64 -7.33
C THR A 20 -4.78 28.23 -8.26
N GLU A 21 -3.97 29.19 -8.71
CA GLU A 21 -2.79 28.93 -9.56
C GLU A 21 -1.77 28.02 -8.86
N GLY A 22 -1.51 28.25 -7.57
CA GLY A 22 -0.62 27.40 -6.78
C GLY A 22 -1.13 25.96 -6.62
N GLN A 23 -2.45 25.76 -6.54
CA GLN A 23 -3.05 24.43 -6.51
C GLN A 23 -2.99 23.75 -7.89
N MET A 24 -3.24 24.48 -8.97
CA MET A 24 -3.13 23.98 -10.34
C MET A 24 -1.70 23.52 -10.65
N ALA A 25 -0.68 24.31 -10.27
CA ALA A 25 0.72 23.95 -10.47
C ALA A 25 1.11 22.64 -9.74
N LYS A 26 0.60 22.43 -8.52
CA LYS A 26 0.79 21.19 -7.77
C LYS A 26 0.09 20.01 -8.44
N ALA A 27 -1.13 20.20 -8.93
CA ALA A 27 -1.89 19.17 -9.62
C ALA A 27 -1.19 18.73 -10.92
N VAL A 28 -0.69 19.69 -11.72
CA VAL A 28 0.07 19.42 -12.95
C VAL A 28 1.36 18.65 -12.64
N LYS A 29 2.15 19.11 -11.67
CA LYS A 29 3.40 18.42 -11.27
C LYS A 29 3.17 16.98 -10.78
N MET A 30 2.06 16.75 -10.07
CA MET A 30 1.65 15.41 -9.64
C MET A 30 1.20 14.54 -10.82
N ALA A 31 0.52 15.11 -11.81
CA ALA A 31 0.14 14.42 -13.03
C ALA A 31 1.39 14.04 -13.85
N GLU A 32 2.34 14.97 -14.04
CA GLU A 32 3.61 14.71 -14.75
C GLU A 32 4.43 13.61 -14.08
N LYS A 33 4.54 13.62 -12.75
CA LYS A 33 5.26 12.58 -12.00
C LYS A 33 4.59 11.21 -12.13
N LYS A 34 3.26 11.15 -12.16
CA LYS A 34 2.50 9.91 -12.44
C LYS A 34 2.69 9.42 -13.87
N LEU A 35 2.73 10.33 -14.86
CA LEU A 35 2.96 9.97 -16.25
C LEU A 35 4.38 9.44 -16.47
N LYS A 36 5.40 10.11 -15.92
CA LYS A 36 6.80 9.64 -15.98
C LYS A 36 7.01 8.30 -15.27
N GLY A 37 6.39 8.10 -14.10
CA GLY A 37 6.45 6.82 -13.38
C GLY A 37 5.77 5.67 -14.12
N LYS A 38 4.71 5.95 -14.90
CA LYS A 38 4.07 4.96 -15.77
C LYS A 38 4.88 4.65 -17.02
N ALA A 39 5.56 5.65 -17.61
CA ALA A 39 6.41 5.44 -18.79
C ALA A 39 7.63 4.57 -18.46
N ALA A 40 8.35 4.89 -17.37
CA ALA A 40 9.53 4.12 -16.94
C ALA A 40 9.20 2.69 -16.46
N GLY A 41 7.98 2.46 -15.96
CA GLY A 41 7.50 1.12 -15.57
C GLY A 41 7.02 0.26 -16.74
N ASN A 42 6.88 0.82 -17.95
CA ASN A 42 6.32 0.11 -19.10
C ASN A 42 7.40 -0.59 -19.95
N GLU A 43 8.62 -0.04 -20.01
CA GLU A 43 9.71 -0.61 -20.83
C GLU A 43 10.23 -1.94 -20.27
N THR A 44 10.25 -2.12 -18.95
CA THR A 44 10.59 -3.41 -18.31
C THR A 44 9.42 -4.39 -18.25
N ALA A 45 8.19 -3.94 -18.53
CA ALA A 45 7.00 -4.78 -18.57
C ALA A 45 6.64 -5.25 -19.99
N ALA A 46 7.20 -4.67 -21.06
CA ALA A 46 6.74 -4.91 -22.42
C ALA A 46 6.99 -6.34 -22.95
N LEU A 47 8.02 -7.05 -22.48
CA LEU A 47 8.37 -8.39 -22.98
C LEU A 47 7.63 -9.56 -22.30
N GLY A 48 6.89 -9.31 -21.21
CA GLY A 48 6.10 -10.35 -20.52
C GLY A 48 4.86 -9.83 -19.78
N GLY A 49 4.52 -8.56 -19.95
CA GLY A 49 3.49 -7.84 -19.21
C GLY A 49 2.09 -7.98 -19.81
N ALA A 50 1.96 -8.21 -21.11
CA ALA A 50 0.66 -8.37 -21.77
C ALA A 50 -0.02 -9.69 -21.35
N GLU A 51 0.73 -10.81 -21.36
CA GLU A 51 0.25 -12.09 -20.82
C GLU A 51 0.04 -12.02 -19.30
N LYS A 52 0.95 -11.37 -18.56
CA LYS A 52 0.75 -11.13 -17.12
C LYS A 52 -0.46 -10.24 -16.82
N GLN A 53 -0.81 -9.27 -17.67
CA GLN A 53 -2.00 -8.42 -17.49
C GLN A 53 -3.30 -9.19 -17.76
N LEU A 54 -3.34 -10.03 -18.79
CA LEU A 54 -4.47 -10.93 -19.06
C LEU A 54 -4.63 -11.96 -17.93
N LEU A 55 -3.53 -12.55 -17.45
CA LEU A 55 -3.54 -13.48 -16.32
C LEU A 55 -3.91 -12.80 -14.99
N ALA A 56 -3.51 -11.54 -14.80
CA ALA A 56 -3.85 -10.72 -13.65
C ALA A 56 -5.33 -10.29 -13.63
N LYS A 57 -5.96 -10.09 -14.80
CA LYS A 57 -7.41 -9.84 -14.90
C LYS A 57 -8.25 -11.04 -14.43
N ARG A 58 -7.71 -12.26 -14.54
CA ARG A 58 -8.44 -13.50 -14.21
C ARG A 58 -8.18 -14.03 -12.80
N ARG A 59 -7.06 -13.66 -12.17
CA ARG A 59 -6.72 -14.15 -10.83
C ARG A 59 -7.38 -13.30 -9.74
N LYS A 60 -8.29 -13.89 -8.97
CA LYS A 60 -8.70 -13.33 -7.68
C LYS A 60 -7.45 -13.22 -6.81
N LYS A 61 -7.00 -12.00 -6.52
CA LYS A 61 -5.87 -11.77 -5.61
C LYS A 61 -6.25 -12.33 -4.25
N PHE A 62 -5.44 -13.24 -3.72
CA PHE A 62 -5.64 -13.71 -2.36
C PHE A 62 -5.37 -12.57 -1.38
N TRP A 63 -6.12 -12.56 -0.27
CA TRP A 63 -6.04 -11.50 0.73
C TRP A 63 -4.63 -11.37 1.36
N PHE A 64 -3.85 -12.45 1.39
CA PHE A 64 -2.52 -12.50 1.98
C PHE A 64 -1.43 -11.90 1.09
N GLN A 65 -1.68 -11.70 -0.21
CA GLN A 65 -0.68 -11.14 -1.14
C GLN A 65 -0.30 -9.68 -0.85
N LYS A 66 -1.03 -9.01 0.05
CA LYS A 66 -0.71 -7.67 0.53
C LYS A 66 0.48 -7.63 1.50
N PHE A 67 0.82 -8.76 2.10
CA PHE A 67 1.93 -8.92 3.04
C PHE A 67 3.17 -9.48 2.32
N PHE A 68 4.31 -9.56 3.02
CA PHE A 68 5.35 -10.50 2.60
C PHE A 68 4.87 -11.91 2.92
N TRP A 69 4.96 -12.81 1.93
CA TRP A 69 4.47 -14.17 2.10
C TRP A 69 5.33 -15.12 1.29
N PHE A 70 5.48 -16.33 1.82
CA PHE A 70 6.09 -17.44 1.11
C PHE A 70 5.49 -18.75 1.61
N ILE A 71 5.70 -19.82 0.84
CA ILE A 71 5.35 -21.18 1.22
C ILE A 71 6.64 -21.84 1.69
N SER A 72 6.65 -22.32 2.93
CA SER A 72 7.78 -23.07 3.49
C SER A 72 7.91 -24.45 2.83
N SER A 73 9.04 -25.14 3.04
CA SER A 73 9.27 -26.51 2.57
C SER A 73 8.17 -27.48 3.04
N ASP A 74 7.67 -27.29 4.26
CA ASP A 74 6.58 -28.07 4.86
C ASP A 74 5.18 -27.67 4.34
N ARG A 75 5.13 -26.91 3.24
CA ARG A 75 3.91 -26.38 2.61
C ARG A 75 3.04 -25.51 3.54
N LEU A 76 3.67 -24.93 4.56
CA LEU A 76 3.05 -23.97 5.46
C LEU A 76 3.06 -22.57 4.84
N LEU A 77 1.97 -21.83 5.00
CA LEU A 77 1.89 -20.44 4.55
C LEU A 77 2.48 -19.54 5.63
N VAL A 78 3.55 -18.83 5.29
CA VAL A 78 4.21 -17.87 6.17
C VAL A 78 3.88 -16.45 5.72
N LEU A 79 3.54 -15.59 6.67
CA LEU A 79 3.13 -14.20 6.47
C LEU A 79 3.98 -13.28 7.33
N ALA A 80 4.51 -12.21 6.76
CA ALA A 80 5.27 -11.19 7.47
C ALA A 80 4.76 -9.79 7.11
N GLY A 81 4.64 -8.90 8.08
CA GLY A 81 4.28 -7.51 7.82
C GLY A 81 5.48 -6.69 7.34
N ARG A 82 5.20 -5.72 6.45
CA ARG A 82 6.23 -4.83 5.87
C ARG A 82 6.47 -3.56 6.66
N ASP A 83 5.51 -3.21 7.51
CA ASP A 83 5.40 -1.94 8.20
C ASP A 83 4.69 -2.17 9.54
N ALA A 84 4.91 -1.28 10.51
CA ALA A 84 4.34 -1.39 11.85
C ALA A 84 2.80 -1.50 11.80
N GLN A 85 2.14 -0.71 10.94
CA GLN A 85 0.69 -0.79 10.75
C GLN A 85 0.23 -2.13 10.18
N GLN A 86 1.03 -2.73 9.27
CA GLN A 86 0.72 -4.05 8.74
C GLN A 86 0.95 -5.15 9.77
N ASN A 87 1.98 -5.04 10.61
CA ASN A 87 2.25 -5.95 11.71
C ASN A 87 1.05 -5.98 12.65
N GLU A 88 0.55 -4.80 13.03
CA GLU A 88 -0.64 -4.68 13.87
C GLU A 88 -1.88 -5.31 13.25
N LEU A 89 -2.11 -5.06 11.97
CA LEU A 89 -3.22 -5.67 11.25
C LEU A 89 -3.08 -7.21 11.19
N LEU A 90 -1.86 -7.71 11.03
CA LEU A 90 -1.57 -9.14 10.90
C LEU A 90 -1.90 -9.88 12.21
N TRP A 91 -1.40 -9.40 13.34
CA TRP A 91 -1.64 -10.08 14.62
C TRP A 91 -3.07 -9.88 15.14
N ARG A 92 -3.67 -8.69 14.98
CA ARG A 92 -5.03 -8.42 15.48
C ARG A 92 -6.12 -9.15 14.72
N ARG A 93 -5.99 -9.25 13.38
CA ARG A 93 -7.09 -9.68 12.52
C ARG A 93 -6.88 -11.07 11.92
N TYR A 94 -5.64 -11.46 11.69
CA TYR A 94 -5.32 -12.65 10.94
C TYR A 94 -4.64 -13.74 11.76
N LEU A 95 -4.33 -13.52 13.03
CA LEU A 95 -3.82 -14.59 13.91
C LEU A 95 -4.99 -15.45 14.40
N SER A 96 -4.88 -16.76 14.25
CA SER A 96 -5.79 -17.74 14.88
C SER A 96 -5.07 -18.45 16.02
N PRO A 97 -5.78 -19.03 17.01
CA PRO A 97 -5.15 -19.66 18.18
C PRO A 97 -4.23 -20.83 17.84
N THR A 98 -4.44 -21.47 16.70
CA THR A 98 -3.64 -22.59 16.20
C THR A 98 -2.41 -22.13 15.42
N ASP A 99 -2.26 -20.83 15.14
CA ASP A 99 -1.18 -20.32 14.31
C ASP A 99 0.05 -19.99 15.16
N ILE A 100 1.23 -20.12 14.56
CA ILE A 100 2.48 -19.79 15.24
C ILE A 100 2.80 -18.33 14.99
N TYR A 101 3.08 -17.60 16.07
CA TYR A 101 3.58 -16.24 16.04
C TYR A 101 5.10 -16.22 16.26
N VAL A 102 5.83 -15.52 15.40
CA VAL A 102 7.28 -15.39 15.47
C VAL A 102 7.67 -13.91 15.35
N HIS A 103 8.61 -13.49 16.19
CA HIS A 103 9.17 -12.15 16.21
C HIS A 103 10.66 -12.24 16.54
N ALA A 104 11.48 -11.36 15.98
CA ALA A 104 12.89 -11.30 16.34
C ALA A 104 13.08 -10.40 17.56
N ASP A 105 14.05 -10.70 18.42
CA ASP A 105 14.40 -9.86 19.57
C ASP A 105 15.20 -8.61 19.12
N LEU A 106 14.58 -7.78 18.28
CA LEU A 106 15.16 -6.55 17.76
C LEU A 106 14.07 -5.48 17.65
N ALA A 107 14.42 -4.26 18.04
CA ALA A 107 13.55 -3.11 17.87
C ALA A 107 13.25 -2.86 16.39
N GLY A 108 11.96 -2.87 16.03
CA GLY A 108 11.51 -2.68 14.64
C GLY A 108 11.54 -3.95 13.79
N ALA A 109 11.71 -5.12 14.39
CA ALA A 109 11.60 -6.38 13.67
C ALA A 109 10.20 -6.61 13.07
N ALA A 110 10.15 -7.34 11.96
CA ALA A 110 8.91 -7.75 11.35
C ALA A 110 8.22 -8.83 12.19
N THR A 111 6.91 -8.70 12.33
CA THR A 111 6.07 -9.74 12.88
C THR A 111 5.80 -10.80 11.81
N VAL A 112 6.03 -12.06 12.15
CA VAL A 112 5.82 -13.21 11.26
C VAL A 112 4.75 -14.14 11.86
N VAL A 113 3.83 -14.60 11.03
CA VAL A 113 2.76 -15.53 11.39
C VAL A 113 2.79 -16.72 10.44
N ILE A 114 2.84 -17.93 11.00
CA ILE A 114 2.79 -19.18 10.24
C ILE A 114 1.38 -19.75 10.39
N LYS A 115 0.69 -19.89 9.25
CA LYS A 115 -0.65 -20.45 9.19
C LYS A 115 -0.60 -21.97 9.26
N MET A 116 -1.21 -22.54 10.28
CA MET A 116 -1.38 -23.99 10.36
C MET A 116 -2.57 -24.44 9.50
N PRO A 117 -2.46 -25.59 8.79
CA PRO A 117 -3.61 -26.21 8.15
C PRO A 117 -4.65 -26.58 9.21
N LYS A 118 -5.94 -26.56 8.83
CA LYS A 118 -7.05 -26.99 9.69
C LYS A 118 -6.89 -28.49 9.99
N GLY A 119 -6.18 -28.78 11.06
CA GLY A 119 -5.71 -30.12 11.46
C GLY A 119 -5.01 -30.10 12.82
N GLY A 120 -4.42 -28.95 13.20
CA GLY A 120 -3.88 -28.72 14.54
C GLY A 120 -2.63 -29.56 14.85
N ILE A 121 -1.68 -28.97 15.56
CA ILE A 121 -0.68 -29.74 16.30
C ILE A 121 -1.12 -29.65 17.74
N GLU A 122 -1.54 -30.79 18.29
CA GLU A 122 -1.88 -30.92 19.70
C GLU A 122 -0.60 -30.64 20.52
N PRO A 123 -0.65 -29.77 21.54
CA PRO A 123 0.51 -29.54 22.38
C PRO A 123 0.87 -30.85 23.09
N PRO A 124 2.15 -31.29 23.08
CA PRO A 124 2.56 -32.43 23.88
C PRO A 124 2.31 -32.12 25.37
N GLN A 125 1.60 -33.03 26.05
CA GLN A 125 1.42 -33.03 27.51
C GLN A 125 2.75 -33.25 28.24
#